data_AF-A0A183J7B2-F1
#
_entry.id   AF-A0A183J7B2-F1
#
_cell.length_a   1.000
_cell.length_b   1.000
_cell.length_c   1.000
_cell.angle_alpha   90.00
_cell.angle_beta   90.00
_cell.angle_gamma   90.00
#
_symmetry.space_group_name_H-M   'P 1'
#
loop_
_entity.id
_entity.type
_entity.pdbx_description
1 polymer ?
#
loop_
_entity_poly.entity_id
_entity_poly.type
_entity_poly.pdbx_seq_one_letter_code
_entity_poly.pdbx_strand_id
1 'polypeptide(L)'
;MTPCLPIPIDSSQRISDLIQFVFTGFAELSKESVLNMSALFHAFHLCQLWTVYCEEAFINSSNETVKHEAVANVMDFWSRITPAILQLLSHSKMLADMVNLHFLNTVEGLLECDSIVLAKLFPMWHPILVSYHSSIPSHLLIRLDFCENYLPTDSKRRLVPWLKHIGFKISQVEFQSSAATQFYSV
;
A
#
# COMPACT_ATOMS: atom_id res chain seq x y z
N MET A 1 4.18 27.64 -12.37
CA MET A 1 4.72 27.55 -11.00
C MET A 1 4.54 26.11 -10.54
N THR A 2 5.62 25.43 -10.16
CA THR A 2 5.55 24.08 -9.57
C THR A 2 4.76 24.17 -8.26
N PRO A 3 3.77 23.27 -8.02
CA PRO A 3 3.05 23.28 -6.75
C PRO A 3 4.03 23.08 -5.59
N CYS A 4 3.90 23.89 -4.53
CA CYS A 4 4.67 23.72 -3.30
C CYS A 4 4.13 22.48 -2.58
N LEU A 5 4.77 21.34 -2.83
CA LEU A 5 4.40 20.06 -2.26
C LEU A 5 5.14 19.87 -0.92
N PRO A 6 4.45 19.45 0.16
CA PRO A 6 5.11 19.17 1.44
C PRO A 6 6.26 18.15 1.37
N ILE A 7 6.12 17.15 0.50
CA ILE A 7 7.15 16.15 0.20
C ILE A 7 7.43 16.20 -1.31
N PRO A 8 8.69 16.41 -1.73
CA PRO A 8 9.04 16.39 -3.15
C PRO A 8 8.75 15.04 -3.82
N ILE A 9 8.17 15.02 -5.03
CA ILE A 9 7.77 13.77 -5.73
C ILE A 9 8.98 12.91 -6.15
N ASP A 10 10.15 13.53 -6.33
CA ASP A 10 11.43 12.84 -6.52
C ASP A 10 11.91 12.08 -5.27
N SER A 11 11.22 12.21 -4.13
CA SER A 11 11.46 11.40 -2.92
C SER A 11 10.97 9.95 -3.04
N SER A 12 10.37 9.53 -4.17
CA SER A 12 9.89 8.16 -4.40
C SER A 12 10.94 7.10 -4.07
N GLN A 13 12.20 7.33 -4.45
CA GLN A 13 13.30 6.41 -4.16
C GLN A 13 13.46 6.21 -2.65
N ARG A 14 13.61 7.31 -1.90
CA ARG A 14 13.81 7.27 -0.45
C ARG A 14 12.65 6.58 0.27
N ILE A 15 11.42 6.84 -0.15
CA ILE A 15 10.23 6.20 0.44
C ILE A 15 10.21 4.71 0.12
N SER A 16 10.58 4.34 -1.10
CA SER A 16 10.71 2.93 -1.47
C SER A 16 11.79 2.21 -0.67
N ASP A 17 12.91 2.88 -0.36
CA ASP A 17 14.00 2.32 0.43
C ASP A 17 13.57 2.07 1.89
N LEU A 18 12.80 2.99 2.47
CA LEU A 18 12.23 2.82 3.81
C LEU A 18 11.30 1.60 3.89
N ILE A 19 10.43 1.43 2.89
CA ILE A 19 9.48 0.33 2.85
C ILE A 19 10.20 -1.00 2.60
N GLN A 20 11.18 -1.01 1.68
CA GLN A 20 12.02 -2.20 1.45
C GLN A 20 12.78 -2.59 2.71
N PHE A 21 13.34 -1.63 3.45
CA PHE A 21 13.99 -1.91 4.73
C PHE A 21 13.04 -2.61 5.72
N VAL A 22 11.80 -2.12 5.84
CA VAL A 22 10.77 -2.78 6.66
C VAL A 22 10.47 -4.18 6.15
N PHE A 23 10.29 -4.37 4.84
CA PHE A 23 10.00 -5.67 4.25
C PHE A 23 11.13 -6.68 4.48
N THR A 24 12.38 -6.29 4.24
CA THR A 24 13.53 -7.17 4.44
C THR A 24 13.66 -7.61 5.90
N GLY A 25 13.46 -6.70 6.86
CA GLY A 25 13.56 -7.02 8.29
C GLY A 25 12.33 -7.75 8.87
N PHE A 26 11.17 -7.72 8.19
CA PHE A 26 9.91 -8.12 8.82
C PHE A 26 9.88 -9.60 9.23
N ALA A 27 10.40 -10.50 8.40
CA ALA A 27 10.35 -11.94 8.67
C ALA A 27 11.05 -12.32 9.98
N GLU A 28 12.11 -11.59 10.34
CA GLU A 28 12.91 -11.79 11.55
C GLU A 28 12.34 -10.99 12.73
N LEU A 29 12.09 -9.69 12.52
CA LEU A 29 11.79 -8.74 13.60
C LEU A 29 10.33 -8.78 14.08
N SER A 30 9.40 -9.26 13.26
CA SER A 30 7.94 -9.20 13.53
C SER A 30 7.50 -9.91 14.82
N LYS A 31 8.31 -10.84 15.32
CA LYS A 31 8.02 -11.61 16.55
C LYS A 31 8.63 -10.99 17.81
N GLU A 32 9.48 -9.98 17.67
CA GLU A 32 10.22 -9.39 18.78
C GLU A 32 9.39 -8.35 19.55
N SER A 33 8.45 -7.69 18.88
CA SER A 33 7.56 -6.71 19.52
C SER A 33 6.25 -6.54 18.75
N VAL A 34 5.22 -6.04 19.44
CA VAL A 34 3.94 -5.70 18.80
C VAL A 34 4.09 -4.54 17.80
N LEU A 35 5.04 -3.64 18.05
CA LEU A 35 5.41 -2.58 17.10
C LEU A 35 5.96 -3.17 15.80
N ASN A 36 6.83 -4.18 15.89
CA ASN A 36 7.34 -4.86 14.70
C ASN A 36 6.25 -5.69 14.01
N MET A 37 5.31 -6.24 14.78
CA MET A 37 4.16 -6.98 14.23
C MET A 37 3.26 -6.08 13.36
N SER A 38 3.08 -4.81 13.72
CA SER A 38 2.30 -3.84 12.95
C SER A 38 3.09 -3.16 11.83
N ALA A 39 4.39 -3.42 11.68
CA ALA A 39 5.23 -2.75 10.69
C ALA A 39 4.77 -2.99 9.24
N LEU A 40 4.32 -4.21 8.89
CA LEU A 40 3.73 -4.46 7.56
C LEU A 40 2.48 -3.62 7.32
N PHE A 41 1.60 -3.51 8.33
CA PHE A 41 0.40 -2.69 8.22
C PHE A 41 0.77 -1.24 7.85
N HIS A 42 1.73 -0.65 8.55
CA HIS A 42 2.17 0.73 8.29
C HIS A 42 2.85 0.87 6.93
N ALA A 43 3.70 -0.09 6.54
CA ALA A 43 4.38 -0.08 5.25
C ALA A 43 3.39 -0.09 4.07
N PHE A 44 2.37 -0.94 4.11
CA PHE A 44 1.36 -1.00 3.05
C PHE A 44 0.45 0.24 3.02
N HIS A 45 0.09 0.82 4.17
CA HIS A 45 -0.66 2.09 4.18
C HIS A 45 0.20 3.26 3.67
N LEU A 46 1.51 3.25 3.93
CA LEU A 46 2.43 4.22 3.36
C LEU A 46 2.51 4.08 1.83
N CYS A 47 2.50 2.86 1.28
CA CYS A 47 2.40 2.66 -0.17
C CYS A 47 1.13 3.31 -0.74
N GLN A 48 -0.03 3.14 -0.08
CA GLN A 48 -1.28 3.75 -0.51
C GLN A 48 -1.22 5.28 -0.48
N LEU A 49 -0.80 5.83 0.67
CA LEU A 49 -0.69 7.28 0.87
C LEU A 49 0.29 7.91 -0.12
N TRP A 50 1.45 7.29 -0.35
CA TRP A 50 2.43 7.79 -1.30
C TRP A 50 1.91 7.76 -2.74
N THR A 51 1.21 6.68 -3.11
CA THR A 51 0.60 6.55 -4.44
C THR A 51 -0.42 7.66 -4.68
N VAL A 52 -1.38 7.85 -3.77
CA VAL A 52 -2.42 8.88 -3.89
C VAL A 52 -1.82 10.28 -3.81
N TYR A 53 -0.82 10.50 -2.97
CA TYR A 53 -0.12 11.78 -2.87
C TYR A 53 0.51 12.20 -4.21
N CYS A 54 1.19 11.27 -4.88
CA CYS A 54 1.78 11.53 -6.18
C CYS A 54 0.74 11.73 -7.28
N GLU A 55 -0.37 10.98 -7.23
CA GLU A 55 -1.50 11.21 -8.13
C GLU A 55 -2.07 12.62 -7.96
N GLU A 56 -2.29 13.08 -6.72
CA GLU A 56 -2.80 14.42 -6.43
C GLU A 56 -1.85 15.52 -6.91
N ALA A 57 -0.54 15.31 -6.84
CA ALA A 57 0.43 16.22 -7.46
C ALA A 57 0.28 16.25 -8.99
N PHE A 58 -0.01 15.12 -9.64
CA PHE A 58 -0.32 15.02 -11.06
C PHE A 58 -1.60 15.78 -11.44
N ILE A 59 -2.73 15.53 -10.78
CA ILE A 59 -4.04 16.11 -11.14
C ILE A 59 -4.06 17.62 -10.96
N ASN A 60 -3.47 18.09 -9.86
CA ASN A 60 -3.53 19.49 -9.49
C ASN A 60 -2.42 20.33 -10.16
N SER A 61 -1.50 19.70 -10.91
CA SER A 61 -0.48 20.39 -11.70
C SER A 61 -1.06 20.90 -13.02
N SER A 62 -0.79 22.18 -13.34
CA SER A 62 -1.03 22.75 -14.67
C SER A 62 0.12 22.52 -15.65
N ASN A 63 1.23 21.92 -15.21
CA ASN A 63 2.41 21.64 -16.02
C ASN A 63 2.45 20.16 -16.45
N GLU A 64 2.42 19.91 -17.76
CA GLU A 64 2.47 18.57 -18.38
C GLU A 64 3.78 17.81 -18.09
N THR A 65 4.91 18.50 -17.89
CA THR A 65 6.18 17.82 -17.55
C THR A 65 6.11 17.21 -16.15
N VAL A 66 5.62 17.99 -15.17
CA VAL A 66 5.40 17.54 -13.79
C VAL A 66 4.40 16.40 -13.74
N LYS A 67 3.38 16.44 -14.61
CA LYS A 67 2.42 15.35 -14.74
C LYS A 67 3.09 14.04 -15.18
N HIS A 68 3.86 14.08 -16.26
CA HIS A 68 4.56 12.90 -16.75
C HIS A 68 5.55 12.34 -15.71
N GLU A 69 6.30 13.23 -15.04
CA GLU A 69 7.23 12.85 -13.98
C GLU A 69 6.52 12.20 -12.78
N ALA A 70 5.37 12.73 -12.33
CA ALA A 70 4.65 12.16 -11.20
C ALA A 70 4.16 10.72 -11.46
N VAL A 71 3.60 10.46 -12.65
CA VAL A 71 3.19 9.09 -13.02
C VAL A 71 4.41 8.17 -13.15
N ALA A 72 5.50 8.64 -13.76
CA ALA A 72 6.73 7.85 -13.89
C ALA A 72 7.33 7.50 -12.51
N ASN A 73 7.34 8.45 -11.57
CA ASN A 73 7.83 8.25 -10.21
C ASN A 73 7.01 7.24 -9.41
N VAL A 74 5.69 7.18 -9.61
CA VAL A 74 4.83 6.16 -8.98
C VAL A 74 5.07 4.78 -9.59
N MET A 75 5.24 4.70 -10.92
CA MET A 75 5.55 3.43 -11.57
C MET A 75 6.94 2.92 -11.18
N ASP A 76 7.96 3.79 -11.09
CA ASP A 76 9.29 3.43 -10.60
C ASP A 76 9.24 2.96 -9.14
N PHE A 77 8.49 3.66 -8.29
CA PHE A 77 8.23 3.24 -6.91
C PHE A 77 7.68 1.80 -6.85
N TRP A 78 6.60 1.51 -7.58
CA TRP A 78 6.01 0.17 -7.57
C TRP A 78 6.88 -0.90 -8.24
N SER A 79 7.72 -0.52 -9.21
CA SER A 79 8.70 -1.43 -9.83
C SER A 79 9.73 -1.98 -8.83
N ARG A 80 9.98 -1.26 -7.73
CA ARG A 80 10.88 -1.68 -6.63
C ARG A 80 10.13 -2.41 -5.52
N ILE A 81 8.93 -1.95 -5.20
CA ILE A 81 8.11 -2.50 -4.11
C ILE A 81 7.51 -3.86 -4.48
N THR A 82 7.04 -4.05 -5.71
CA THR A 82 6.43 -5.33 -6.13
C THR A 82 7.41 -6.52 -6.02
N PRO A 83 8.67 -6.43 -6.46
CA PRO A 83 9.66 -7.48 -6.21
C PRO A 83 9.87 -7.78 -4.72
N ALA A 84 9.90 -6.76 -3.86
CA ALA A 84 10.05 -6.96 -2.41
C ALA A 84 8.83 -7.68 -1.78
N ILE A 85 7.61 -7.40 -2.27
CA ILE A 85 6.41 -8.16 -1.90
C ILE A 85 6.56 -9.63 -2.31
N LEU A 86 7.01 -9.90 -3.54
CA LEU A 86 7.23 -11.27 -4.02
C LEU A 86 8.26 -12.03 -3.17
N GLN A 87 9.33 -11.34 -2.74
CA GLN A 87 10.31 -11.93 -1.82
C GLN A 87 9.67 -12.34 -0.50
N LEU A 88 8.84 -11.47 0.09
CA LEU A 88 8.10 -11.78 1.33
C LEU A 88 7.15 -12.97 1.17
N LEU A 89 6.40 -13.02 0.06
CA LEU A 89 5.53 -14.15 -0.25
C LEU A 89 6.33 -15.46 -0.29
N SER A 90 7.54 -15.46 -0.86
CA SER A 90 8.40 -16.64 -0.99
C SER A 90 8.95 -17.21 0.33
N HIS A 91 8.85 -16.48 1.45
CA HIS A 91 9.54 -16.85 2.69
C HIS A 91 8.84 -17.98 3.49
N SER A 92 7.54 -17.88 3.74
CA SER A 92 6.78 -18.91 4.48
C SER A 92 5.28 -18.75 4.25
N LYS A 93 4.51 -19.82 4.43
CA LYS A 93 3.04 -19.78 4.28
C LYS A 93 2.38 -18.73 5.17
N MET A 94 2.75 -18.69 6.45
CA MET A 94 2.18 -17.73 7.41
C MET A 94 2.48 -16.28 6.99
N LEU A 95 3.71 -16.02 6.53
CA LEU A 95 4.08 -14.69 6.06
C LEU A 95 3.35 -14.34 4.77
N ALA A 96 3.21 -15.30 3.86
CA ALA A 96 2.50 -15.11 2.61
C ALA A 96 1.02 -14.77 2.82
N ASP A 97 0.32 -15.48 3.72
CA ASP A 97 -1.08 -15.21 4.06
C ASP A 97 -1.24 -13.78 4.60
N MET A 98 -0.32 -13.33 5.45
CA MET A 98 -0.31 -11.98 6.03
C MET A 98 -0.04 -10.90 4.97
N VAL A 99 0.97 -11.13 4.13
CA VAL A 99 1.37 -10.19 3.06
C VAL A 99 0.29 -10.09 2.00
N ASN A 100 -0.32 -11.19 1.59
CA ASN A 100 -1.46 -11.19 0.66
C ASN A 100 -2.66 -10.41 1.21
N LEU A 101 -2.97 -10.56 2.50
CA LEU A 101 -4.04 -9.78 3.12
C LEU A 101 -3.74 -8.28 3.06
N HIS A 102 -2.53 -7.86 3.43
CA HIS A 102 -2.17 -6.43 3.37
C HIS A 102 -2.08 -5.92 1.93
N PHE A 103 -1.63 -6.74 0.99
CA PHE A 103 -1.56 -6.37 -0.40
C PHE A 103 -2.95 -6.24 -1.03
N LEU A 104 -3.89 -7.12 -0.70
CA LEU A 104 -5.29 -6.98 -1.09
C LEU A 104 -5.91 -5.71 -0.49
N ASN A 105 -5.69 -5.44 0.81
CA ASN A 105 -6.14 -4.20 1.44
C ASN A 105 -5.56 -2.97 0.72
N THR A 106 -4.34 -3.09 0.18
CA THR A 106 -3.69 -2.03 -0.61
C THR A 106 -4.47 -1.76 -1.88
N VAL A 107 -4.76 -2.79 -2.66
CA VAL A 107 -5.58 -2.73 -3.88
C VAL A 107 -6.96 -2.12 -3.57
N GLU A 108 -7.65 -2.62 -2.55
CA GLU A 108 -8.97 -2.14 -2.18
C GLU A 108 -8.96 -0.65 -1.78
N GLY A 109 -7.96 -0.22 -1.01
CA GLY A 109 -7.89 1.20 -0.63
C GLY A 109 -7.55 2.09 -1.83
N LEU A 110 -6.73 1.63 -2.77
CA LEU A 110 -6.49 2.36 -4.03
C LEU A 110 -7.76 2.40 -4.90
N LEU A 111 -8.56 1.35 -4.87
CA LEU A 111 -9.84 1.28 -5.56
C LEU A 111 -10.87 2.22 -4.94
N GLU A 112 -10.98 2.24 -3.60
CA GLU A 112 -11.90 3.11 -2.84
C GLU A 112 -11.67 4.60 -3.12
N CYS A 113 -10.43 4.98 -3.42
CA CYS A 113 -10.07 6.35 -3.77
C CYS A 113 -9.98 6.59 -5.29
N ASP A 114 -10.47 5.68 -6.14
CA ASP A 114 -10.40 5.77 -7.60
C ASP A 114 -8.97 6.10 -8.10
N SER A 115 -7.98 5.32 -7.66
CA SER A 115 -6.59 5.48 -8.08
C SER A 115 -6.44 5.31 -9.58
N ILE A 116 -5.74 6.27 -10.21
CA ILE A 116 -5.48 6.30 -11.64
C ILE A 116 -4.44 5.23 -12.02
N VAL A 117 -3.42 5.04 -11.18
CA VAL A 117 -2.34 4.08 -11.47
C VAL A 117 -2.75 2.64 -11.24
N LEU A 118 -3.77 2.40 -10.40
CA LEU A 118 -4.23 1.04 -10.09
C LEU A 118 -4.64 0.29 -11.36
N ALA A 119 -5.31 0.93 -12.31
CA ALA A 119 -5.70 0.30 -13.58
C ALA A 119 -4.50 -0.26 -14.38
N LYS A 120 -3.31 0.33 -14.22
CA LYS A 120 -2.06 -0.13 -14.86
C LYS A 120 -1.36 -1.23 -14.07
N LEU A 121 -1.47 -1.18 -12.74
CA LEU A 121 -0.77 -2.09 -11.83
C LEU A 121 -1.57 -3.38 -11.58
N PHE A 122 -2.90 -3.29 -11.53
CA PHE A 122 -3.78 -4.40 -11.19
C PHE A 122 -3.62 -5.64 -12.09
N PRO A 123 -3.46 -5.53 -13.43
CA PRO A 123 -3.21 -6.70 -14.27
C PRO A 123 -1.94 -7.49 -13.89
N MET A 124 -0.92 -6.81 -13.37
CA MET A 124 0.30 -7.44 -12.88
C MET A 124 0.13 -8.00 -11.46
N TRP A 125 -0.64 -7.33 -10.60
CA TRP A 125 -0.82 -7.72 -9.20
C TRP A 125 -1.86 -8.80 -8.99
N HIS A 126 -2.88 -8.86 -9.83
CA HIS A 126 -3.90 -9.91 -9.78
C HIS A 126 -3.28 -11.32 -9.77
N PRO A 127 -2.41 -11.71 -10.73
CA PRO A 127 -1.77 -13.03 -10.69
C PRO A 127 -0.93 -13.24 -9.42
N ILE A 128 -0.32 -12.20 -8.85
CA ILE A 128 0.43 -12.32 -7.58
C ILE A 128 -0.53 -12.67 -6.43
N LEU A 129 -1.68 -12.00 -6.36
CA LEU A 129 -2.71 -12.23 -5.35
C LEU A 129 -3.40 -13.59 -5.52
N VAL A 130 -3.49 -14.13 -6.75
CA VAL A 130 -4.14 -15.42 -7.01
C VAL A 130 -3.21 -16.64 -7.06
N SER A 131 -1.90 -16.45 -7.24
CA SER A 131 -0.95 -17.55 -7.49
C SER A 131 -0.38 -18.19 -6.22
N TYR A 132 -0.52 -17.55 -5.06
CA TYR A 132 0.12 -18.03 -3.84
C TYR A 132 -0.79 -18.96 -3.02
N HIS A 133 -0.40 -20.24 -2.97
CA HIS A 133 -1.08 -21.40 -2.38
C HIS A 133 -2.28 -21.97 -3.16
N SER A 134 -2.39 -23.31 -3.15
CA SER A 134 -3.43 -24.09 -3.84
C SER A 134 -4.87 -23.84 -3.36
N SER A 135 -5.06 -23.03 -2.32
CA SER A 135 -6.37 -22.58 -1.88
C SER A 135 -6.25 -21.22 -1.20
N ILE A 136 -6.59 -20.15 -1.92
CA ILE A 136 -6.79 -18.83 -1.33
C ILE A 136 -8.04 -18.91 -0.45
N PRO A 137 -8.00 -18.36 0.78
CA PRO A 137 -9.20 -18.29 1.62
C PRO A 137 -10.39 -17.69 0.85
N SER A 138 -11.55 -18.35 0.89
CA SER A 138 -12.72 -17.96 0.07
C SER A 138 -13.14 -16.50 0.25
N HIS A 139 -12.95 -15.94 1.46
CA HIS A 139 -13.24 -14.55 1.75
C HIS A 139 -12.32 -13.56 0.99
N LEU A 140 -11.08 -13.94 0.69
CA LEU A 140 -10.17 -13.12 -0.12
C LEU A 140 -10.53 -13.20 -1.60
N LEU A 141 -10.98 -14.37 -2.10
CA LEU A 141 -11.46 -14.52 -3.47
C LEU A 141 -12.67 -13.63 -3.76
N ILE A 142 -13.64 -13.58 -2.85
CA ILE A 142 -14.82 -12.71 -2.98
C ILE A 142 -14.42 -11.23 -3.07
N ARG A 143 -13.43 -10.83 -2.26
CA ARG A 143 -12.91 -9.46 -2.24
C ARG A 143 -12.13 -9.11 -3.51
N LEU A 144 -11.36 -10.05 -4.04
CA LEU A 144 -10.67 -9.92 -5.32
C LEU A 144 -11.66 -9.81 -6.49
N ASP A 145 -12.70 -10.64 -6.50
CA ASP A 145 -13.78 -10.59 -7.49
C ASP A 145 -14.49 -9.23 -7.46
N PHE A 146 -14.75 -8.68 -6.26
CA PHE A 146 -15.28 -7.32 -6.14
C PHE A 146 -14.35 -6.27 -6.76
N CYS A 147 -13.02 -6.39 -6.57
CA CYS A 147 -12.06 -5.46 -7.15
C CYS A 147 -12.02 -5.54 -8.68
N GLU A 148 -12.11 -6.76 -9.24
CA GLU A 148 -12.09 -6.99 -10.69
C GLU A 148 -13.35 -6.46 -11.38
N ASN A 149 -14.51 -6.61 -10.72
CA ASN A 149 -15.80 -6.15 -11.25
C ASN A 149 -16.13 -4.70 -10.86
N TYR A 150 -15.20 -3.98 -10.22
CA TYR A 150 -15.44 -2.61 -9.80
C TYR A 150 -15.59 -1.68 -10.98
N LEU A 151 -16.73 -0.99 -11.04
CA LEU A 151 -16.98 0.07 -12.00
C LEU A 151 -16.67 1.42 -11.35
N PRO A 152 -15.74 2.21 -11.90
CA PRO A 152 -15.48 3.56 -11.42
C PRO A 152 -16.78 4.35 -11.37
N THR A 153 -17.10 4.91 -10.21
CA THR A 153 -18.22 5.85 -10.13
C THR A 153 -17.86 7.13 -10.88
N ASP A 154 -18.77 7.65 -11.71
CA ASP A 154 -18.63 8.96 -12.41
C ASP A 154 -18.52 10.18 -11.46
N SER A 155 -18.47 9.93 -10.15
CA SER A 155 -18.26 10.92 -9.11
C SER A 155 -16.80 11.34 -9.01
N LYS A 156 -16.56 12.62 -8.69
CA LYS A 156 -15.22 13.08 -8.28
C LYS A 156 -14.67 12.20 -7.16
N ARG A 157 -13.37 11.89 -7.22
CA ARG A 157 -12.66 11.15 -6.17
C ARG A 157 -13.00 11.66 -4.78
N ARG A 158 -13.35 10.75 -3.88
CA ARG A 158 -13.72 11.09 -2.50
C ARG A 158 -12.55 10.87 -1.54
N LEU A 159 -11.51 11.68 -1.69
CA LEU A 159 -10.29 11.55 -0.90
C LEU A 159 -10.46 11.90 0.58
N VAL A 160 -11.31 12.88 0.91
CA VAL A 160 -11.48 13.30 2.32
C VAL A 160 -12.06 12.17 3.19
N PRO A 161 -13.15 11.48 2.80
CA PRO A 161 -13.62 10.30 3.53
C PRO A 161 -12.56 9.19 3.62
N TRP A 162 -11.86 8.91 2.52
CA TRP A 162 -10.83 7.88 2.46
C TRP A 162 -9.65 8.19 3.40
N LEU A 163 -9.15 9.43 3.41
CA LEU A 163 -8.08 9.88 4.32
C LEU A 163 -8.51 9.77 5.79
N LYS A 164 -9.77 10.11 6.10
CA LYS A 164 -10.31 9.94 7.46
C LYS A 164 -10.36 8.46 7.86
N HIS A 165 -10.76 7.59 6.94
CA HIS A 165 -10.81 6.14 7.17
C HIS A 165 -9.41 5.55 7.41
N ILE A 166 -8.44 5.90 6.57
CA ILE A 166 -7.05 5.48 6.76
C ILE A 166 -6.47 6.04 8.06
N GLY A 167 -6.65 7.34 8.33
CA GLY A 167 -6.17 7.96 9.56
C GLY A 167 -6.77 7.29 10.81
N PHE A 168 -8.05 6.93 10.76
CA PHE A 168 -8.70 6.18 11.84
C PHE A 168 -8.09 4.78 12.02
N LYS A 169 -7.91 4.01 10.93
CA LYS A 169 -7.29 2.68 10.98
C LYS A 169 -5.87 2.73 11.54
N ILE A 170 -5.05 3.70 11.10
CA ILE A 170 -3.68 3.90 11.62
C ILE A 170 -3.73 4.21 13.11
N SER A 171 -4.56 5.16 13.53
CA SER A 171 -4.73 5.53 14.94
C SER A 171 -5.15 4.33 15.80
N GLN A 172 -6.05 3.48 15.27
CA GLN A 172 -6.51 2.28 15.98
C GLN A 172 -5.38 1.27 16.17
N VAL A 173 -4.57 1.00 15.13
CA VAL A 173 -3.43 0.08 15.22
C VAL A 173 -2.34 0.63 16.14
N GLU A 174 -2.08 1.93 16.10
CA GLU A 174 -1.11 2.59 16.99
C GLU A 174 -1.57 2.54 18.46
N PHE A 175 -2.86 2.77 18.72
CA PHE A 175 -3.44 2.65 20.06
C PHE A 175 -3.34 1.21 20.59
N GLN A 176 -3.69 0.21 19.77
CA GLN A 176 -3.57 -1.21 20.12
C GLN A 176 -2.11 -1.62 20.35
N SER A 177 -1.21 -1.19 19.48
CA SER A 177 0.23 -1.48 19.60
C SER A 177 0.81 -0.85 20.86
N SER A 178 0.43 0.38 21.18
CA SER A 178 0.86 1.09 22.39
C SER A 178 0.34 0.43 23.67
N ALA A 179 -0.95 0.07 23.70
CA ALA A 179 -1.54 -0.65 24.82
C ALA A 179 -0.88 -2.02 25.01
N ALA A 180 -0.60 -2.74 23.93
CA ALA A 180 0.05 -4.03 24.00
C ALA A 180 1.53 -3.93 24.44
N THR A 181 2.26 -2.90 24.00
CA THR A 181 3.68 -2.68 24.36
C THR A 181 3.88 -2.51 25.86
N GLN A 182 2.91 -1.96 26.58
CA GLN A 182 2.94 -1.88 28.06
C GLN A 182 3.00 -3.25 28.74
N PHE A 183 2.62 -4.33 28.06
CA PHE A 183 2.69 -5.70 28.58
C PHE A 183 3.96 -6.44 28.17
N TYR A 184 4.76 -5.90 27.25
CA TYR A 184 6.03 -6.47 26.78
C TYR A 184 7.27 -5.78 27.37
N SER A 185 7.09 -4.84 28.30
CA SER A 185 8.21 -4.25 29.05
C SER A 185 8.65 -5.21 30.16
N VAL A 186 9.58 -6.12 29.83
CA VAL A 186 10.43 -6.86 30.78
C VAL A 186 11.87 -6.71 30.37
#